data_AF-K1SQR1-F1
#
_entry.id   AF-K1SQR1-F1
#
_cell.length_a   1.000
_cell.length_b   1.000
_cell.length_c   1.000
_cell.angle_alpha   90.00
_cell.angle_beta   90.00
_cell.angle_gamma   90.00
#
_symmetry.space_group_name_H-M   'P 1'
#
loop_
_entity.id
_entity.type
_entity.pdbx_description
1 polymer ?
#
loop_
_entity_poly.entity_id
_entity_poly.type
_entity_poly.pdbx_seq_one_letter_code
_entity_poly.pdbx_strand_id
1 'polypeptide(L)' 'DWIFDRDLRVGDRIVFEDMIHYTMVKTTMFNGVAHPAIAIVRRDGAIEIIREFGYEDFKSRMS' A
#
# COMPACT_ATOMS: atom_id res chain seq x y z
N ASP A 1 -16.22 -2.86 -21.74
CA ASP A 1 -15.91 -2.25 -20.44
C ASP A 1 -15.58 -3.32 -19.43
N TRP A 2 -14.59 -3.05 -18.58
CA TRP A 2 -14.25 -3.94 -17.48
C TRP A 2 -15.02 -3.48 -16.22
N ILE A 3 -15.59 -4.44 -15.49
CA ILE A 3 -16.34 -4.23 -14.26
C ILE A 3 -16.08 -5.40 -13.30
N PHE A 4 -16.23 -5.15 -12.01
CA PHE A 4 -16.20 -6.22 -11.00
C PHE A 4 -17.42 -7.15 -11.15
N ASP A 5 -17.23 -8.43 -10.85
CA ASP A 5 -18.30 -9.46 -10.95
C ASP A 5 -19.49 -9.19 -10.01
N ARG A 6 -19.30 -8.35 -8.99
CA ARG A 6 -20.34 -7.89 -8.06
C ARG A 6 -20.14 -6.42 -7.69
N ASP A 7 -21.21 -5.81 -7.21
CA ASP A 7 -21.14 -4.47 -6.60
C ASP A 7 -20.18 -4.47 -5.40
N LEU A 8 -19.33 -3.44 -5.37
CA LEU A 8 -18.41 -3.19 -4.27
C LEU A 8 -19.15 -2.60 -3.06
N ARG A 9 -18.69 -2.96 -1.88
CA ARG A 9 -19.20 -2.50 -0.59
C ARG A 9 -18.07 -1.93 0.25
N VAL A 10 -18.40 -1.01 1.15
CA VAL A 10 -17.45 -0.50 2.14
C VAL A 10 -16.87 -1.68 2.94
N GLY A 11 -15.54 -1.73 3.02
CA GLY A 11 -14.82 -2.83 3.68
C GLY A 11 -14.30 -3.92 2.73
N ASP A 12 -14.69 -3.91 1.45
CA ASP A 12 -14.14 -4.85 0.47
C ASP A 12 -12.64 -4.59 0.24
N ARG A 13 -11.86 -5.67 0.20
CA ARG A 13 -10.43 -5.61 -0.14
C ARG A 13 -10.26 -5.67 -1.66
N ILE A 14 -9.59 -4.67 -2.21
CA ILE A 14 -9.20 -4.62 -3.62
C ILE A 14 -7.70 -4.90 -3.72
N VAL A 15 -7.31 -5.78 -4.64
CA VAL A 15 -5.91 -6.10 -4.91
C VAL A 15 -5.56 -5.54 -6.29
N PHE A 16 -4.64 -4.60 -6.30
CA PHE A 16 -3.99 -4.16 -7.53
C PHE A 16 -2.76 -5.03 -7.75
N GLU A 17 -2.81 -5.87 -8.78
CA GLU A 17 -1.72 -6.76 -9.14
C GLU A 17 -0.59 -5.98 -9.83
N ASP A 18 0.62 -6.56 -9.78
CA ASP A 18 1.82 -6.04 -10.46
C ASP A 18 2.28 -4.63 -10.01
N MET A 19 2.07 -4.29 -8.74
CA MET A 19 2.37 -2.96 -8.16
C MET A 19 3.72 -2.86 -7.44
N ILE A 20 4.63 -3.83 -7.59
CA ILE A 20 5.91 -3.83 -6.87
C ILE A 20 6.94 -2.95 -7.59
N HIS A 21 7.12 -3.17 -8.88
CA HIS A 21 8.18 -2.53 -9.65
C HIS A 21 7.76 -1.10 -10.05
N TYR A 22 8.69 -0.14 -9.95
CA TYR A 22 8.48 1.27 -10.31
C TYR A 22 7.30 2.01 -9.63
N THR A 23 6.55 1.37 -8.74
CA THR A 23 5.56 2.02 -7.87
C THR A 23 6.23 2.51 -6.59
N MET A 24 6.76 1.60 -5.75
CA MET A 24 7.28 1.94 -4.42
C MET A 24 8.44 2.94 -4.45
N VAL A 25 9.24 2.94 -5.52
CA VAL A 25 10.37 3.89 -5.70
C VAL A 25 9.91 5.30 -6.10
N LYS A 26 8.62 5.48 -6.40
CA LYS A 26 8.03 6.74 -6.86
C LYS A 26 6.85 7.19 -5.98
N THR A 27 6.52 6.48 -4.90
CA THR A 27 5.43 6.88 -4.01
C THR A 27 5.77 8.17 -3.25
N THR A 28 4.73 8.95 -2.98
CA THR A 28 4.81 10.21 -2.23
C THR A 28 3.84 10.18 -1.06
N MET A 29 3.99 11.11 -0.12
CA MET A 29 3.03 11.31 0.96
C MET A 29 2.11 12.50 0.65
N PHE A 30 1.68 12.59 -0.61
CA PHE A 30 0.82 13.66 -1.08
C PHE A 30 -0.46 13.74 -0.23
N ASN A 31 -0.84 14.97 0.14
CA ASN A 31 -2.02 15.26 0.95
C ASN A 31 -2.03 14.58 2.34
N GLY A 32 -0.89 14.12 2.85
CA GLY A 32 -0.79 13.46 4.15
C GLY A 32 -1.50 12.11 4.23
N VAL A 33 -1.81 11.49 3.09
CA VAL A 33 -2.42 10.15 3.06
C VAL A 33 -1.44 9.13 3.66
N ALA A 34 -1.97 8.20 4.45
CA ALA A 34 -1.18 7.13 5.06
C ALA A 34 -0.42 6.34 3.98
N HIS A 35 0.90 6.30 4.12
CA HIS A 35 1.74 5.62 3.15
C HIS A 35 1.62 4.09 3.34
N PRO A 36 1.44 3.31 2.25
CA PRO A 36 1.35 1.85 2.37
C PRO A 36 2.58 1.25 3.02
N ALA A 37 2.38 0.32 3.95
CA ALA A 37 3.44 -0.52 4.50
C ALA A 37 4.00 -1.46 3.41
N ILE A 38 5.27 -1.82 3.54
CA ILE A 38 5.93 -2.80 2.68
C ILE A 38 5.99 -4.11 3.45
N ALA A 39 5.40 -5.16 2.90
CA ALA A 39 5.35 -6.48 3.54
C ALA A 39 5.66 -7.60 2.54
N ILE A 40 6.16 -8.72 3.06
CA ILE A 40 6.42 -9.95 2.30
C ILE A 40 5.55 -11.06 2.90
N VAL A 41 4.79 -11.75 2.05
CA VAL A 41 4.14 -13.01 2.42
C VAL A 41 5.20 -14.12 2.31
N ARG A 42 5.49 -14.78 3.42
CA ARG A 42 6.42 -15.91 3.52
C ARG A 42 5.78 -17.18 2.97
N ARG A 43 6.60 -18.21 2.73
CA ARG A 43 6.15 -19.48 2.13
C ARG A 43 5.15 -20.25 2.98
N ASP A 44 5.16 -20.02 4.29
CA ASP A 44 4.22 -20.57 5.27
C ASP A 44 2.94 -19.73 5.41
N GLY A 45 2.81 -18.64 4.64
CA GLY A 45 1.68 -17.72 4.68
C GLY A 45 1.80 -16.61 5.72
N ALA A 46 2.85 -16.57 6.53
CA ALA A 46 3.07 -15.47 7.47
C ALA A 46 3.33 -14.16 6.72
N ILE A 47 2.74 -13.06 7.20
CA ILE A 47 3.01 -11.73 6.67
C ILE A 47 4.11 -11.11 7.53
N GLU A 48 5.25 -10.81 6.91
CA GLU A 48 6.32 -10.07 7.55
C GLU A 48 6.31 -8.62 7.07
N ILE A 49 6.20 -7.70 8.01
CA ILE A 49 6.25 -6.27 7.75
C ILE A 49 7.72 -5.85 7.68
N ILE A 50 8.14 -5.36 6.51
CA ILE A 50 9.51 -4.92 6.25
C ILE A 50 9.67 -3.44 6.60
N ARG A 51 8.63 -2.62 6.33
CA ARG A 51 8.60 -1.21 6.70
C ARG A 51 7.18 -0.72 6.92
N GLU A 52 6.97 -0.07 8.05
CA GLU A 52 5.82 0.79 8.31
C GLU A 52 6.23 2.25 8.24
N PHE A 53 5.30 3.10 7.86
CA PHE A 53 5.50 4.54 7.76
C PHE A 53 4.59 5.24 8.77
N GLY A 54 5.18 6.08 9.60
CA GLY A 54 4.47 6.82 10.64
C GLY A 54 4.40 8.32 10.34
N TYR A 55 3.88 9.06 11.32
CA TYR A 55 3.82 10.52 11.26
C TYR A 55 5.21 11.17 11.11
N GLU A 56 6.24 10.63 11.75
CA GLU A 56 7.60 11.18 11.67
C GLU A 56 8.22 11.03 10.26
N ASP A 57 7.89 9.96 9.52
CA ASP A 57 8.28 9.84 8.11
C ASP A 57 7.64 10.93 7.23
N PHE A 58 6.39 11.31 7.53
CA PHE A 58 5.72 12.41 6.83
C PHE A 58 6.36 13.75 7.16
N LYS A 59 6.51 14.04 8.46
CA LYS A 59 7.06 15.31 8.95
C LYS A 59 8.47 15.56 8.42
N SER A 60 9.34 14.55 8.48
CA SER A 60 10.74 14.66 8.03
C SER A 60 10.90 14.96 6.53
N ARG A 61 9.90 14.67 5.69
CA ARG A 61 9.94 14.98 4.25
C ARG A 61 9.50 16.41 3.92
N MET A 62 8.90 17.13 4.87
CA MET A 62 8.34 18.48 4.68
C MET A 62 9.20 19.59 5.30
N SER A 63 10.30 19.22 5.96
CA SER A 63 11.19 20.12 6.72
C SER A 63 12.63 20.06 6.22
#